data_AF-A0A2M8Y0P9-F1
#
_entry.id   AF-A0A2M8Y0P9-F1
#
_cell.length_a   1.000
_cell.length_b   1.000
_cell.length_c   1.000
_cell.angle_alpha   90.00
_cell.angle_beta   90.00
_cell.angle_gamma   90.00
#
_symmetry.space_group_name_H-M   'P 1'
#
loop_
_entity.id
_entity.type
_entity.pdbx_description
1 polymer ?
#
loop_
_entity_poly.entity_id
_entity_poly.type
_entity_poly.pdbx_seq_one_letter_code
_entity_poly.pdbx_strand_id
1 'polypeptide(L)'
;MNLIELKSKVENIISEIKNNGVFPKENNLIDYKLKLNITSSKSNIELFLMNFAKDILSFSNADGGIILIGINEDSSGNYSDTGLDKPNVDLLTNIDLNDVTQQFVKITNVGVSLDLQMFQVGARKFFYIIIEKNNNILVPRDNFPEYKILNGAIYYRASSKNEHANISTASFNRFIQMKANEKSKEFMEIWSKLLPEMVDINPREVLILNPMQNKVYGFNSKDNVLSGSDIEIDKTHNGVFNIILNAITAGEIGKITTNEGKPLYKIVGEFQNNRDHIILSNLAKAVQNKAIYKITTAQLKILIAHLKWANSSEFKVDDPDENSINQDFKQFIWIETTDSFSKKSKVYFSSEAIQELVKSINNTGLHQEIFGKELTIKEIQKKQKTENLHIA
;
A
#
# COMPACT_ATOMS: atom_id res chain seq x y z
N MET A 1 -9.07 -4.72 -16.85
CA MET A 1 -8.75 -4.03 -18.11
C MET A 1 -8.65 -2.56 -17.83
N ASN A 2 -7.70 -1.89 -18.47
CA ASN A 2 -7.56 -0.45 -18.39
C ASN A 2 -8.50 0.25 -19.40
N LEU A 3 -8.64 1.58 -19.31
CA LEU A 3 -9.50 2.35 -20.22
C LEU A 3 -9.12 2.19 -21.70
N ILE A 4 -7.82 2.08 -22.02
CA ILE A 4 -7.33 1.97 -23.40
C ILE A 4 -7.77 0.65 -24.02
N GLU A 5 -7.60 -0.46 -23.30
CA GLU A 5 -8.03 -1.79 -23.72
C GLU A 5 -9.55 -1.85 -23.95
N LEU A 6 -10.32 -1.28 -23.02
CA LEU A 6 -11.78 -1.24 -23.11
C LEU A 6 -12.25 -0.36 -24.27
N LYS A 7 -11.55 0.74 -24.54
CA LYS A 7 -11.83 1.63 -25.66
C LYS A 7 -11.64 0.94 -27.01
N SER A 8 -10.51 0.23 -27.19
CA SER A 8 -10.28 -0.56 -28.39
C SER A 8 -11.36 -1.62 -28.60
N LYS A 9 -11.81 -2.27 -27.51
CA LYS A 9 -12.90 -3.25 -27.58
C LYS A 9 -14.24 -2.64 -27.96
N VAL A 10 -14.64 -1.52 -27.34
CA VAL A 10 -15.93 -0.89 -27.66
C VAL A 10 -15.94 -0.34 -29.09
N GLU A 11 -14.83 0.19 -29.58
CA GLU A 11 -14.71 0.65 -30.97
C GLU A 11 -14.92 -0.50 -31.97
N ASN A 12 -14.35 -1.68 -31.70
CA ASN A 12 -14.58 -2.88 -32.51
C ASN A 12 -16.06 -3.31 -32.47
N ILE A 13 -16.68 -3.32 -31.29
CA ILE A 13 -18.10 -3.67 -31.14
C ILE A 13 -18.98 -2.68 -31.91
N ILE A 14 -18.72 -1.38 -31.79
CA ILE A 14 -19.45 -0.33 -32.49
C ILE A 14 -19.27 -0.47 -34.01
N SER A 15 -18.08 -0.84 -34.49
CA SER A 15 -17.83 -1.10 -35.90
C SER A 15 -18.66 -2.29 -36.42
N GLU A 16 -18.71 -3.39 -35.67
CA GLU A 16 -19.52 -4.57 -36.02
C GLU A 16 -21.02 -4.24 -36.05
N ILE A 17 -21.51 -3.45 -35.09
CA ILE A 17 -22.91 -2.99 -35.07
C ILE A 17 -23.19 -2.11 -36.30
N LYS A 18 -22.31 -1.15 -36.61
CA LYS A 18 -22.51 -0.21 -37.73
C LYS A 18 -22.45 -0.86 -39.09
N ASN A 19 -21.48 -1.75 -39.29
CA ASN A 19 -21.17 -2.28 -40.62
C ASN A 19 -21.91 -3.59 -40.90
N ASN A 20 -22.12 -4.42 -39.88
CA ASN A 20 -22.63 -5.77 -40.03
C ASN A 20 -23.99 -5.97 -39.33
N GLY A 21 -24.45 -5.03 -38.50
CA GLY A 21 -25.67 -5.19 -37.70
C GLY A 21 -25.55 -6.31 -36.65
N VAL A 22 -24.33 -6.69 -36.27
CA VAL A 22 -24.07 -7.81 -35.35
C VAL A 22 -23.89 -7.27 -33.94
N PHE A 23 -24.68 -7.82 -33.02
CA PHE A 23 -24.59 -7.49 -31.60
C PHE A 23 -23.97 -8.66 -30.83
N PRO A 24 -22.81 -8.46 -30.17
CA PRO A 24 -22.24 -9.47 -29.28
C PRO A 24 -23.22 -9.84 -28.16
N LYS A 25 -23.23 -11.10 -27.74
CA LYS A 25 -24.02 -11.51 -26.57
C LYS A 25 -23.50 -10.88 -25.28
N GLU A 26 -24.41 -10.54 -24.38
CA GLU A 26 -24.09 -10.05 -23.05
C GLU A 26 -23.19 -11.05 -22.29
N ASN A 27 -22.20 -10.52 -21.57
CA ASN A 27 -21.25 -11.33 -20.83
C ASN A 27 -20.72 -10.57 -19.60
N ASN A 28 -19.65 -11.07 -18.97
CA ASN A 28 -19.04 -10.42 -17.81
C ASN A 28 -18.36 -9.08 -18.14
N LEU A 29 -18.17 -8.75 -19.42
CA LEU A 29 -17.54 -7.54 -19.90
C LEU A 29 -18.52 -6.57 -20.55
N ILE A 30 -19.58 -7.07 -21.20
CA ILE A 30 -20.53 -6.26 -21.98
C ILE A 30 -21.91 -6.36 -21.35
N ASP A 31 -22.57 -5.21 -21.19
CA ASP A 31 -23.96 -5.06 -20.78
C ASP A 31 -24.71 -4.12 -21.76
N TYR A 32 -26.02 -4.34 -21.91
CA TYR A 32 -26.88 -3.54 -22.80
C TYR A 32 -28.04 -2.92 -22.01
N LYS A 33 -28.31 -1.64 -22.28
CA LYS A 33 -29.48 -0.96 -21.74
C LYS A 33 -30.24 -0.23 -22.83
N LEU A 34 -31.57 -0.31 -22.80
CA LEU A 34 -32.40 0.40 -23.76
C LEU A 34 -32.49 1.90 -23.43
N LYS A 35 -32.91 2.23 -22.22
CA LYS A 35 -33.13 3.61 -21.76
C LYS A 35 -32.94 3.73 -20.25
N LEU A 36 -32.67 4.94 -19.79
CA LEU A 36 -32.57 5.27 -18.38
C LEU A 36 -33.97 5.43 -17.77
N ASN A 37 -34.07 5.08 -16.49
CA ASN A 37 -35.21 5.47 -15.67
C ASN A 37 -35.04 6.93 -15.24
N ILE A 38 -35.83 7.82 -15.85
CA ILE A 38 -35.76 9.28 -15.65
C ILE A 38 -36.99 9.73 -14.85
N THR A 39 -36.75 10.48 -13.77
CA THR A 39 -37.79 11.08 -12.93
C THR A 39 -37.50 12.56 -12.72
N SER A 40 -38.53 13.42 -12.76
CA SER A 40 -38.38 14.88 -12.67
C SER A 40 -37.92 15.41 -11.30
N SER A 41 -37.93 14.58 -10.26
CA SER A 41 -37.59 14.97 -8.89
C SER A 41 -36.10 14.89 -8.54
N LYS A 42 -35.25 14.43 -9.47
CA LYS A 42 -33.84 14.14 -9.19
C LYS A 42 -32.91 14.85 -10.17
N SER A 43 -31.72 15.18 -9.69
CA SER A 43 -30.66 15.74 -10.51
C SER A 43 -30.13 14.74 -11.54
N ASN A 44 -29.47 15.23 -12.59
CA ASN A 44 -28.88 14.37 -13.63
C ASN A 44 -27.89 13.34 -13.03
N ILE A 45 -27.10 13.74 -12.04
CA ILE A 45 -26.13 12.87 -11.39
C ILE A 45 -26.82 11.76 -10.58
N GLU A 46 -27.88 12.08 -9.83
CA GLU A 46 -28.65 11.09 -9.08
C GLU A 46 -29.34 10.10 -10.02
N LEU A 47 -29.92 10.59 -11.11
CA LEU A 47 -30.52 9.74 -12.14
C LEU A 47 -29.48 8.82 -12.79
N PHE A 48 -28.28 9.32 -13.08
CA PHE A 48 -27.18 8.50 -13.58
C PHE A 48 -26.81 7.39 -12.58
N LEU A 49 -26.60 7.74 -11.31
CA LEU A 49 -26.26 6.78 -10.26
C LEU A 49 -27.37 5.75 -10.00
N MET A 50 -28.64 6.15 -10.04
CA MET A 50 -29.77 5.22 -9.96
C MET A 50 -29.76 4.15 -11.04
N ASN A 51 -29.29 4.50 -12.23
CA ASN A 51 -29.28 3.59 -13.39
C ASN A 51 -28.01 2.74 -13.48
N PHE A 52 -26.88 3.23 -12.96
CA PHE A 52 -25.57 2.63 -13.22
C PHE A 52 -24.70 2.36 -11.99
N ALA A 53 -24.99 2.90 -10.80
CA ALA A 53 -24.03 2.85 -9.70
C ALA A 53 -23.67 1.42 -9.28
N LYS A 54 -24.67 0.52 -9.19
CA LYS A 54 -24.43 -0.89 -8.88
C LYS A 54 -23.66 -1.61 -9.98
N ASP A 55 -23.92 -1.30 -11.25
CA ASP A 55 -23.20 -1.88 -12.39
C ASP A 55 -21.74 -1.42 -12.39
N ILE A 56 -21.51 -0.13 -12.18
CA ILE A 56 -20.17 0.47 -12.08
C ILE A 56 -19.37 -0.18 -10.94
N LEU A 57 -19.96 -0.35 -9.75
CA LEU A 57 -19.30 -1.10 -8.66
C LEU A 57 -18.95 -2.53 -9.09
N SER A 58 -19.90 -3.22 -9.69
CA SER A 58 -19.75 -4.63 -10.08
C SER A 58 -18.65 -4.83 -11.13
N PHE A 59 -18.61 -3.97 -12.15
CA PHE A 59 -17.59 -3.99 -13.20
C PHE A 59 -16.21 -3.55 -12.67
N SER A 60 -16.17 -2.50 -11.84
CA SER A 60 -14.93 -2.02 -11.22
C SER A 60 -14.28 -3.11 -10.36
N ASN A 61 -15.09 -3.88 -9.65
CA ASN A 61 -14.65 -5.02 -8.84
C ASN A 61 -14.42 -6.31 -9.64
N ALA A 62 -14.59 -6.31 -10.96
CA ALA A 62 -14.33 -7.45 -11.85
C ALA A 62 -13.11 -7.14 -12.73
N ASP A 63 -13.23 -7.30 -14.05
CA ASP A 63 -12.18 -6.98 -15.02
C ASP A 63 -12.39 -5.64 -15.74
N GLY A 64 -13.27 -4.79 -15.22
CA GLY A 64 -13.81 -3.64 -15.95
C GLY A 64 -15.00 -4.05 -16.83
N GLY A 65 -15.59 -3.09 -17.53
CA GLY A 65 -16.83 -3.31 -18.28
C GLY A 65 -17.15 -2.26 -19.31
N ILE A 66 -18.07 -2.62 -20.20
CA ILE A 66 -18.65 -1.77 -21.24
C ILE A 66 -20.18 -1.89 -21.11
N ILE A 67 -20.86 -0.75 -20.98
CA ILE A 67 -22.32 -0.68 -21.02
C ILE A 67 -22.72 0.09 -22.28
N LEU A 68 -23.45 -0.55 -23.19
CA LEU A 68 -23.98 0.08 -24.40
C LEU A 68 -25.45 0.49 -24.18
N ILE A 69 -25.77 1.74 -24.46
CA ILE A 69 -27.06 2.37 -24.13
C ILE A 69 -27.80 2.77 -25.42
N GLY A 70 -29.08 2.43 -25.51
CA GLY A 70 -29.94 2.60 -26.69
C GLY A 70 -30.22 1.28 -27.43
N ILE A 71 -29.85 0.14 -26.86
CA ILE A 71 -29.99 -1.18 -27.48
C ILE A 71 -31.08 -1.96 -26.77
N ASN A 72 -32.05 -2.47 -27.53
CA ASN A 72 -33.16 -3.27 -27.01
C ASN A 72 -32.82 -4.76 -27.12
N GLU A 73 -33.09 -5.52 -26.06
CA GLU A 73 -33.06 -6.98 -26.06
C GLU A 73 -34.49 -7.51 -26.15
N ASP A 74 -34.74 -8.40 -27.11
CA ASP A 74 -36.02 -9.10 -27.22
C ASP A 74 -36.12 -10.29 -26.24
N SER A 75 -37.31 -10.87 -26.10
CA SER A 75 -37.53 -12.04 -25.24
C SER A 75 -36.77 -13.31 -25.67
N SER A 76 -36.16 -13.30 -26.86
CA SER A 76 -35.36 -14.40 -27.41
C SER A 76 -33.85 -14.19 -27.22
N GLY A 77 -33.43 -13.06 -26.62
CA GLY A 77 -32.04 -12.69 -26.41
C GLY A 77 -31.35 -12.13 -27.66
N ASN A 78 -32.12 -11.64 -28.65
CA ASN A 78 -31.58 -10.89 -29.78
C ASN A 78 -31.60 -9.39 -29.47
N TYR A 79 -30.59 -8.69 -29.99
CA TYR A 79 -30.42 -7.26 -29.77
C TYR A 79 -30.76 -6.47 -31.03
N SER A 80 -31.31 -5.27 -30.84
CA SER A 80 -31.71 -4.36 -31.92
C SER A 80 -31.39 -2.91 -31.57
N ASP A 81 -31.03 -2.12 -32.59
CA ASP A 81 -30.58 -0.74 -32.44
C ASP A 81 -31.75 0.26 -32.37
N THR A 82 -32.36 0.43 -31.20
CA THR A 82 -33.50 1.35 -31.05
C THR A 82 -33.07 2.82 -31.04
N GLY A 83 -31.92 3.12 -30.43
CA GLY A 83 -31.46 4.49 -30.18
C GLY A 83 -32.12 5.12 -28.95
N LEU A 84 -31.58 6.26 -28.54
CA LEU A 84 -32.05 7.01 -27.38
C LEU A 84 -32.93 8.18 -27.78
N ASP A 85 -33.97 8.41 -26.98
CA ASP A 85 -34.82 9.59 -27.09
C ASP A 85 -34.11 10.83 -26.53
N LYS A 86 -34.71 12.01 -26.78
CA LYS A 86 -34.13 13.30 -26.40
C LYS A 86 -33.85 13.43 -24.89
N PRO A 87 -34.78 13.07 -23.97
CA PRO A 87 -34.50 13.13 -22.53
C PRO A 87 -33.28 12.32 -22.10
N ASN A 88 -33.09 11.11 -22.65
CA ASN A 88 -31.93 10.28 -22.34
C ASN A 88 -30.63 10.89 -22.87
N VAL A 89 -30.65 11.40 -24.11
CA VAL A 89 -29.49 12.07 -24.72
C VAL A 89 -29.12 13.33 -23.95
N ASP A 90 -30.10 14.17 -23.59
CA ASP A 90 -29.88 15.41 -22.86
C ASP A 90 -29.32 15.13 -21.46
N LEU A 91 -29.79 14.09 -20.76
CA LEU A 91 -29.24 13.68 -19.47
C LEU A 91 -27.77 13.26 -19.60
N LEU A 92 -27.47 12.30 -20.48
CA LEU A 92 -26.12 11.72 -20.61
C LEU A 92 -25.08 12.73 -21.13
N THR A 93 -25.50 13.67 -21.98
CA THR A 93 -24.61 14.74 -22.50
C THR A 93 -24.19 15.72 -21.40
N ASN A 94 -25.03 15.90 -20.37
CA ASN A 94 -24.81 16.85 -19.29
C ASN A 94 -24.21 16.21 -18.03
N ILE A 95 -23.69 14.98 -18.11
CA ILE A 95 -23.00 14.33 -16.98
C ILE A 95 -21.54 14.77 -16.95
N ASP A 96 -21.11 15.34 -15.83
CA ASP A 96 -19.69 15.48 -15.50
C ASP A 96 -19.21 14.20 -14.79
N LEU A 97 -18.25 13.50 -15.41
CA LEU A 97 -17.68 12.28 -14.84
C LEU A 97 -16.86 12.55 -13.56
N ASN A 98 -16.34 13.76 -13.38
CA ASN A 98 -15.66 14.11 -12.13
C ASN A 98 -16.65 14.10 -10.96
N ASP A 99 -17.85 14.63 -11.16
CA ASP A 99 -18.91 14.58 -10.14
C ASP A 99 -19.31 13.14 -9.84
N VAL A 100 -19.42 12.29 -10.86
CA VAL A 100 -19.63 10.83 -10.68
C VAL A 100 -18.53 10.24 -9.82
N THR A 101 -17.26 10.46 -10.16
CA THR A 101 -16.12 9.96 -9.40
C THR A 101 -16.14 10.44 -7.94
N GLN A 102 -16.48 11.72 -7.69
CA GLN A 102 -16.62 12.24 -6.32
C GLN A 102 -17.76 11.57 -5.54
N GLN A 103 -18.88 11.25 -6.19
CA GLN A 103 -19.95 10.48 -5.55
C GLN A 103 -19.47 9.07 -5.19
N PHE A 104 -18.68 8.43 -6.05
CA PHE A 104 -18.07 7.13 -5.72
C PHE A 104 -17.06 7.21 -4.58
N VAL A 105 -16.28 8.28 -4.47
CA VAL A 105 -15.42 8.52 -3.29
C VAL A 105 -16.27 8.60 -2.02
N LYS A 106 -17.46 9.20 -2.05
CA LYS A 106 -18.38 9.20 -0.89
C LYS A 106 -18.92 7.80 -0.58
N ILE A 107 -19.26 7.01 -1.62
CA ILE A 107 -19.83 5.67 -1.47
C ILE A 107 -18.77 4.69 -0.93
N THR A 108 -17.53 4.71 -1.44
CA THR A 108 -16.51 3.64 -1.21
C THR A 108 -15.15 4.13 -0.71
N ASN A 109 -14.92 5.45 -0.61
CA ASN A 109 -13.62 6.12 -0.37
C ASN A 109 -12.61 6.09 -1.51
N VAL A 110 -12.94 5.40 -2.59
CA VAL A 110 -12.05 5.22 -3.73
C VAL A 110 -12.82 5.66 -4.97
N GLY A 111 -12.20 6.53 -5.76
CA GLY A 111 -12.78 6.96 -7.03
C GLY A 111 -12.88 5.81 -8.03
N VAL A 112 -13.74 6.01 -9.03
CA VAL A 112 -13.83 5.16 -10.21
C VAL A 112 -13.29 5.90 -11.43
N SER A 113 -12.70 5.16 -12.35
CA SER A 113 -12.28 5.64 -13.67
C SER A 113 -13.30 5.21 -14.71
N LEU A 114 -13.93 6.20 -15.35
CA LEU A 114 -15.02 6.00 -16.30
C LEU A 114 -14.75 6.82 -17.57
N ASP A 115 -15.29 6.36 -18.69
CA ASP A 115 -15.46 7.18 -19.91
C ASP A 115 -16.90 7.02 -20.40
N LEU A 116 -17.52 8.11 -20.83
CA LEU A 116 -18.88 8.16 -21.34
C LEU A 116 -18.87 8.92 -22.66
N GLN A 117 -19.26 8.24 -23.73
CA GLN A 117 -19.18 8.81 -25.08
C GLN A 117 -20.44 8.48 -25.89
N MET A 118 -20.80 9.42 -26.77
CA MET A 118 -21.88 9.25 -27.73
C MET A 118 -21.36 8.61 -29.02
N PHE A 119 -22.16 7.74 -29.64
CA PHE A 119 -21.98 7.31 -31.02
C PHE A 119 -23.31 7.28 -31.77
N GLN A 120 -23.26 7.16 -33.10
CA GLN A 120 -24.43 7.19 -33.97
C GLN A 120 -24.45 6.02 -34.94
N VAL A 121 -25.63 5.45 -35.17
CA VAL A 121 -25.90 4.46 -36.24
C VAL A 121 -27.03 5.02 -37.10
N GLY A 122 -26.70 5.45 -38.32
CA GLY A 122 -27.59 6.30 -39.12
C GLY A 122 -27.90 7.61 -38.37
N ALA A 123 -29.19 7.93 -38.20
CA ALA A 123 -29.64 9.11 -37.46
C ALA A 123 -29.86 8.86 -35.96
N ARG A 124 -29.78 7.60 -35.50
CA ARG A 124 -30.05 7.22 -34.11
C ARG A 124 -28.80 7.47 -33.24
N LYS A 125 -29.02 8.04 -32.05
CA LYS A 125 -27.97 8.33 -31.07
C LYS A 125 -27.93 7.25 -30.00
N PHE A 126 -26.72 6.89 -29.60
CA PHE A 126 -26.42 5.90 -28.58
C PHE A 126 -25.31 6.43 -27.68
N PHE A 127 -25.14 5.81 -26.52
CA PHE A 127 -24.01 6.07 -25.64
C PHE A 127 -23.34 4.77 -25.24
N TYR A 128 -22.06 4.85 -24.88
CA TYR A 128 -21.40 3.78 -24.15
C TYR A 128 -20.73 4.33 -22.90
N ILE A 129 -20.69 3.49 -21.86
CA ILE A 129 -19.89 3.73 -20.66
C ILE A 129 -18.80 2.67 -20.63
N ILE A 130 -17.55 3.11 -20.51
CA ILE A 130 -16.41 2.26 -20.17
C ILE A 130 -16.14 2.41 -18.68
N ILE A 131 -15.96 1.28 -18.00
CA ILE A 131 -15.68 1.21 -16.56
C ILE A 131 -14.35 0.50 -16.37
N GLU A 132 -13.35 1.22 -15.88
CA GLU A 132 -12.03 0.64 -15.62
C GLU A 132 -12.08 -0.32 -14.41
N LYS A 133 -11.28 -1.38 -14.48
CA LYS A 133 -11.01 -2.23 -13.31
C LYS A 133 -10.34 -1.41 -12.21
N ASN A 134 -10.85 -1.51 -10.99
CA ASN A 134 -10.14 -0.99 -9.83
C ASN A 134 -9.16 -2.05 -9.29
N ASN A 135 -7.96 -1.61 -8.89
CA ASN A 135 -6.98 -2.50 -8.27
C ASN A 135 -7.37 -2.92 -6.84
N ASN A 136 -8.19 -2.11 -6.19
CA ASN A 136 -8.76 -2.35 -4.88
C ASN A 136 -10.21 -2.83 -5.02
N ILE A 137 -10.66 -3.64 -4.05
CA ILE A 137 -12.08 -3.99 -3.96
C ILE A 137 -12.85 -2.81 -3.38
N LEU A 138 -13.77 -2.28 -4.18
CA LEU A 138 -14.67 -1.19 -3.82
C LEU A 138 -15.80 -1.75 -2.95
N VAL A 139 -15.89 -1.23 -1.72
CA VAL A 139 -16.92 -1.63 -0.75
C VAL A 139 -17.70 -0.39 -0.31
N PRO A 140 -19.04 -0.38 -0.42
CA PRO A 140 -19.87 0.71 0.07
C PRO A 140 -19.75 0.86 1.59
N ARG A 141 -19.66 2.10 2.08
CA ARG A 141 -19.58 2.42 3.51
C ARG A 141 -20.92 2.68 4.18
N ASP A 142 -21.96 2.86 3.38
CA ASP A 142 -23.31 3.12 3.85
C ASP A 142 -24.33 2.48 2.92
N ASN A 143 -25.59 2.47 3.34
CA ASN A 143 -26.70 2.02 2.54
C ASN A 143 -27.15 3.14 1.60
N PHE A 144 -27.27 2.81 0.32
CA PHE A 144 -27.85 3.69 -0.69
C PHE A 144 -29.02 2.96 -1.38
N PRO A 145 -30.21 2.92 -0.74
CA PRO A 145 -31.36 2.16 -1.24
C PRO A 145 -31.79 2.58 -2.64
N GLU A 146 -31.68 3.88 -2.95
CA GLU A 146 -32.02 4.44 -4.27
C GLU A 146 -31.18 3.85 -5.41
N TYR A 147 -29.95 3.44 -5.08
CA TYR A 147 -28.98 2.84 -6.01
C TYR A 147 -28.94 1.31 -5.88
N LYS A 148 -29.78 0.72 -5.01
CA LYS A 148 -29.79 -0.72 -4.68
C LYS A 148 -28.44 -1.23 -4.16
N ILE A 149 -27.74 -0.38 -3.39
CA ILE A 149 -26.42 -0.63 -2.80
C ILE A 149 -26.56 -0.72 -1.28
N LEU A 150 -25.98 -1.77 -0.70
CA LEU A 150 -25.97 -2.01 0.75
C LEU A 150 -24.59 -1.75 1.34
N ASN A 151 -24.56 -1.31 2.60
CA ASN A 151 -23.33 -1.14 3.36
C ASN A 151 -22.56 -2.46 3.47
N GLY A 152 -21.25 -2.44 3.22
CA GLY A 152 -20.37 -3.60 3.34
C GLY A 152 -20.52 -4.64 2.23
N ALA A 153 -21.44 -4.45 1.27
CA ALA A 153 -21.68 -5.40 0.21
C ALA A 153 -20.60 -5.34 -0.88
N ILE A 154 -20.02 -6.49 -1.22
CA ILE A 154 -19.04 -6.62 -2.30
C ILE A 154 -19.78 -7.05 -3.56
N TYR A 155 -20.13 -6.07 -4.41
CA TYR A 155 -20.72 -6.34 -5.72
C TYR A 155 -19.63 -6.63 -6.75
N TYR A 156 -19.83 -7.63 -7.61
CA TYR A 156 -18.92 -7.96 -8.69
C TYR A 156 -19.67 -8.52 -9.90
N ARG A 157 -19.10 -8.39 -11.10
CA ARG A 157 -19.69 -8.95 -12.31
C ARG A 157 -19.30 -10.42 -12.48
N ALA A 158 -20.29 -11.31 -12.53
CA ALA A 158 -20.08 -12.72 -12.88
C ALA A 158 -21.36 -13.34 -13.46
N SER A 159 -21.19 -14.32 -14.33
CA SER A 159 -22.29 -14.99 -15.06
C SER A 159 -23.25 -13.98 -15.74
N SER A 160 -22.69 -12.92 -16.31
CA SER A 160 -23.41 -11.79 -16.94
C SER A 160 -24.34 -11.04 -15.98
N LYS A 161 -24.11 -11.10 -14.67
CA LYS A 161 -24.96 -10.45 -13.66
C LYS A 161 -24.13 -9.78 -12.57
N ASN A 162 -24.79 -8.89 -11.85
CA ASN A 162 -24.22 -8.28 -10.64
C ASN A 162 -24.45 -9.23 -9.47
N GLU A 163 -23.40 -9.93 -9.10
CA GLU A 163 -23.35 -10.85 -7.97
C GLU A 163 -22.93 -10.10 -6.69
N HIS A 164 -23.23 -10.71 -5.55
CA HIS A 164 -22.84 -10.18 -4.24
C HIS A 164 -22.02 -11.26 -3.53
N ALA A 165 -20.75 -10.95 -3.23
CA ALA A 165 -19.78 -11.95 -2.81
C ALA A 165 -19.97 -12.38 -1.35
N ASN A 166 -20.26 -11.45 -0.44
CA ASN A 166 -20.30 -11.70 1.00
C ASN A 166 -21.72 -11.96 1.55
N ILE A 167 -22.61 -12.54 0.74
CA ILE A 167 -23.93 -13.01 1.21
C ILE A 167 -23.78 -14.33 2.00
N SER A 168 -22.82 -15.17 1.59
CA SER A 168 -22.58 -16.49 2.17
C SER A 168 -21.11 -16.88 2.03
N THR A 169 -20.65 -17.83 2.84
CA THR A 169 -19.29 -18.38 2.74
C THR A 169 -19.02 -18.98 1.36
N ALA A 170 -20.00 -19.65 0.75
CA ALA A 170 -19.87 -20.24 -0.58
C ALA A 170 -19.69 -19.16 -1.67
N SER A 171 -20.51 -18.11 -1.62
CA SER A 171 -20.40 -16.95 -2.53
C SER A 171 -19.06 -16.25 -2.39
N PHE A 172 -18.57 -16.12 -1.15
CA PHE A 172 -17.32 -15.46 -0.86
C PHE A 172 -16.14 -16.29 -1.36
N ASN A 173 -16.13 -17.60 -1.12
CA ASN A 173 -15.10 -18.50 -1.64
C ASN A 173 -15.03 -18.49 -3.16
N ARG A 174 -16.17 -18.45 -3.86
CA ARG A 174 -16.21 -18.33 -5.33
C ARG A 174 -15.58 -17.01 -5.80
N PHE A 175 -15.89 -15.91 -5.12
CA PHE A 175 -15.28 -14.61 -5.42
C PHE A 175 -13.76 -14.62 -5.18
N ILE A 176 -13.29 -15.20 -4.07
CA ILE A 176 -11.86 -15.35 -3.78
C ILE A 176 -11.17 -16.20 -4.84
N GLN A 177 -11.77 -17.32 -5.27
CA GLN A 177 -11.22 -18.15 -6.35
C GLN A 177 -11.14 -17.37 -7.68
N MET A 178 -12.14 -16.57 -8.00
CA MET A 178 -12.10 -15.71 -9.19
C MET A 178 -10.96 -14.69 -9.09
N LYS A 179 -10.83 -13.99 -7.94
CA LYS A 179 -9.73 -13.04 -7.69
C LYS A 179 -8.36 -13.69 -7.65
N ALA A 180 -8.27 -14.94 -7.20
CA ALA A 180 -7.06 -15.73 -7.25
C ALA A 180 -6.60 -16.02 -8.67
N ASN A 181 -7.54 -16.22 -9.60
CA ASN A 181 -7.22 -16.42 -11.01
C ASN A 181 -6.81 -15.12 -11.71
N GLU A 182 -7.20 -13.94 -11.20
CA GLU A 182 -6.87 -12.63 -11.76
C GLU A 182 -5.46 -12.12 -11.39
N LYS A 183 -4.93 -12.51 -10.22
CA LYS A 183 -3.57 -12.15 -9.77
C LYS A 183 -2.77 -13.42 -9.50
N SER A 184 -1.83 -13.73 -10.41
CA SER A 184 -0.84 -14.82 -10.33
C SER A 184 -1.38 -16.10 -9.68
N LYS A 185 -1.81 -17.04 -10.52
CA LYS A 185 -2.22 -18.41 -10.15
C LYS A 185 -1.27 -19.06 -9.13
N GLU A 186 0.03 -18.79 -9.25
CA GLU A 186 1.08 -19.27 -8.35
C GLU A 186 0.99 -18.67 -6.94
N PHE A 187 0.71 -17.37 -6.80
CA PHE A 187 0.59 -16.72 -5.49
C PHE A 187 -0.55 -17.35 -4.68
N MET A 188 -1.73 -17.54 -5.29
CA MET A 188 -2.88 -18.10 -4.57
C MET A 188 -2.92 -19.63 -4.50
N GLU A 189 -2.20 -20.37 -5.36
CA GLU A 189 -1.95 -21.80 -5.14
C GLU A 189 -1.10 -22.03 -3.88
N ILE A 190 -0.14 -21.14 -3.60
CA ILE A 190 0.64 -21.17 -2.36
C ILE A 190 -0.25 -20.83 -1.16
N TRP A 191 -1.04 -19.75 -1.24
CA TRP A 191 -1.96 -19.36 -0.17
C TRP A 191 -3.07 -20.38 0.11
N SER A 192 -3.64 -21.02 -0.92
CA SER A 192 -4.71 -22.02 -0.74
C SER A 192 -4.21 -23.32 -0.14
N LYS A 193 -2.95 -23.69 -0.39
CA LYS A 193 -2.28 -24.82 0.26
C LYS A 193 -1.92 -24.54 1.72
N LEU A 194 -1.59 -23.28 2.05
CA LEU A 194 -1.22 -22.86 3.40
C LEU A 194 -2.41 -22.45 4.28
N LEU A 195 -3.55 -22.11 3.67
CA LEU A 195 -4.77 -21.65 4.34
C LEU A 195 -5.26 -22.56 5.49
N PRO A 196 -5.31 -23.90 5.33
CA PRO A 196 -5.71 -24.80 6.42
C PRO A 196 -4.80 -24.71 7.66
N GLU A 197 -3.50 -24.47 7.46
CA GLU A 197 -2.53 -24.32 8.55
C GLU A 197 -2.49 -22.88 9.09
N MET A 198 -2.86 -21.87 8.28
CA MET A 198 -2.94 -20.47 8.68
C MET A 198 -4.17 -20.12 9.53
N VAL A 199 -5.26 -20.90 9.42
CA VAL A 199 -6.45 -20.74 10.28
C VAL A 199 -6.09 -20.99 11.74
N ASP A 200 -5.18 -21.93 12.01
CA ASP A 200 -4.70 -22.23 13.36
C ASP A 200 -3.70 -21.18 13.90
N ILE A 201 -3.02 -20.43 13.02
CA ILE A 201 -1.92 -19.50 13.36
C ILE A 201 -2.34 -18.02 13.32
N ASN A 202 -3.59 -17.70 12.95
CA ASN A 202 -4.09 -16.33 12.74
C ASN A 202 -3.33 -15.60 11.59
N PRO A 203 -3.99 -15.24 10.48
CA PRO A 203 -3.36 -14.59 9.34
C PRO A 203 -2.62 -13.27 9.65
N ARG A 204 -2.94 -12.61 10.78
CA ARG A 204 -2.23 -11.41 11.25
C ARG A 204 -0.82 -11.69 11.77
N GLU A 205 -0.52 -12.94 12.08
CA GLU A 205 0.76 -13.38 12.64
C GLU A 205 1.66 -14.03 11.60
N VAL A 206 1.25 -14.01 10.33
CA VAL A 206 1.97 -14.66 9.21
C VAL A 206 2.58 -13.62 8.29
N LEU A 207 3.83 -13.86 7.91
CA LEU A 207 4.64 -13.00 7.06
C LEU A 207 5.25 -13.86 5.94
N ILE A 208 5.00 -13.49 4.69
CA ILE A 208 5.33 -14.26 3.49
C ILE A 208 6.41 -13.54 2.69
N LEU A 209 7.50 -14.23 2.41
CA LEU A 209 8.63 -13.70 1.65
C LEU A 209 8.62 -14.28 0.24
N ASN A 210 8.62 -13.41 -0.77
CA ASN A 210 8.82 -13.77 -2.18
C ASN A 210 10.20 -13.30 -2.65
N PRO A 211 11.21 -14.19 -2.63
CA PRO A 211 12.57 -13.82 -3.00
C PRO A 211 12.78 -13.56 -4.49
N MET A 212 11.95 -14.14 -5.36
CA MET A 212 12.05 -13.87 -6.81
C MET A 212 11.62 -12.44 -7.14
N GLN A 213 10.63 -11.93 -6.40
CA GLN A 213 10.07 -10.60 -6.59
C GLN A 213 10.66 -9.55 -5.66
N ASN A 214 11.60 -9.91 -4.77
CA ASN A 214 12.14 -9.04 -3.73
C ASN A 214 11.03 -8.39 -2.86
N LYS A 215 10.00 -9.17 -2.50
CA LYS A 215 8.83 -8.67 -1.78
C LYS A 215 8.54 -9.45 -0.52
N VAL A 216 8.11 -8.73 0.51
CA VAL A 216 7.49 -9.29 1.71
C VAL A 216 6.02 -8.92 1.72
N TYR A 217 5.17 -9.86 2.10
CA TYR A 217 3.73 -9.68 2.24
C TYR A 217 3.35 -10.02 3.67
N GLY A 218 2.59 -9.15 4.34
CA GLY A 218 2.17 -9.40 5.71
C GLY A 218 1.15 -8.38 6.19
N PHE A 219 0.64 -8.60 7.40
CA PHE A 219 -0.27 -7.66 8.02
C PHE A 219 0.51 -6.50 8.63
N ASN A 220 0.27 -5.30 8.13
CA ASN A 220 0.84 -4.07 8.68
C ASN A 220 -0.07 -3.58 9.82
N SER A 221 0.43 -3.68 11.05
CA SER A 221 -0.31 -3.28 12.25
C SER A 221 -0.54 -1.78 12.37
N LYS A 222 0.28 -0.95 11.70
CA LYS A 222 0.14 0.51 11.68
C LYS A 222 -1.03 0.96 10.82
N ASP A 223 -1.18 0.33 9.66
CA ASP A 223 -2.18 0.70 8.65
C ASP A 223 -3.40 -0.24 8.67
N ASN A 224 -3.38 -1.28 9.52
CA ASN A 224 -4.43 -2.29 9.70
C ASN A 224 -4.84 -2.99 8.39
N VAL A 225 -3.88 -3.16 7.47
CA VAL A 225 -4.08 -3.76 6.14
C VAL A 225 -3.02 -4.82 5.85
N LEU A 226 -3.39 -5.82 5.05
CA LEU A 226 -2.42 -6.71 4.42
C LEU A 226 -1.74 -5.95 3.29
N SER A 227 -0.44 -5.71 3.43
CA SER A 227 0.35 -4.94 2.47
C SER A 227 1.61 -5.70 2.07
N GLY A 228 2.07 -5.44 0.85
CA GLY A 228 3.38 -5.88 0.40
C GLY A 228 4.38 -4.73 0.46
N SER A 229 5.61 -5.01 0.90
CA SER A 229 6.72 -4.07 0.85
C SER A 229 7.88 -4.68 0.07
N ASP A 230 8.60 -3.83 -0.66
CA ASP A 230 9.85 -4.25 -1.29
C ASP A 230 10.92 -4.45 -0.21
N ILE A 231 11.73 -5.49 -0.37
CA ILE A 231 12.87 -5.78 0.50
C ILE A 231 14.11 -5.96 -0.35
N GLU A 232 15.24 -5.44 0.12
CA GLU A 232 16.52 -5.72 -0.50
C GLU A 232 17.00 -7.11 -0.08
N ILE A 233 17.08 -8.01 -1.05
CA ILE A 233 17.59 -9.37 -0.85
C ILE A 233 18.95 -9.44 -1.53
N ASP A 234 19.97 -9.83 -0.77
CA ASP A 234 21.30 -10.10 -1.30
C ASP A 234 21.25 -11.32 -2.23
N LYS A 235 21.39 -11.06 -3.54
CA LYS A 235 21.35 -12.06 -4.60
C LYS A 235 22.72 -12.68 -4.89
N THR A 236 23.76 -12.37 -4.11
CA THR A 236 25.06 -13.02 -4.26
C THR A 236 24.96 -14.51 -3.93
N HIS A 237 25.82 -15.34 -4.51
CA HIS A 237 25.78 -16.79 -4.31
C HIS A 237 25.97 -17.20 -2.84
N ASN A 238 26.66 -16.35 -2.07
CA ASN A 238 26.88 -16.51 -0.63
C ASN A 238 25.93 -15.67 0.23
N GLY A 239 24.96 -14.99 -0.39
CA GLY A 239 23.92 -14.26 0.31
C GLY A 239 23.08 -15.25 1.13
N VAL A 240 22.74 -14.86 2.36
CA VAL A 240 22.00 -15.71 3.33
C VAL A 240 20.74 -16.32 2.69
N PHE A 241 20.04 -15.57 1.84
CA PHE A 241 18.84 -16.03 1.16
C PHE A 241 19.12 -17.08 0.08
N ASN A 242 20.22 -16.95 -0.67
CA ASN A 242 20.61 -17.95 -1.67
C ASN A 242 21.16 -19.23 -1.04
N ILE A 243 21.84 -19.13 0.11
CA ILE A 243 22.23 -20.31 0.90
C ILE A 243 20.99 -21.09 1.36
N ILE A 244 19.97 -20.38 1.86
CA ILE A 244 18.69 -20.97 2.27
C ILE A 244 17.94 -21.57 1.07
N LEU A 245 17.84 -20.84 -0.05
CA LEU A 245 17.19 -21.34 -1.26
C LEU A 245 17.90 -22.58 -1.81
N ASN A 246 19.23 -22.59 -1.88
CA ASN A 246 20.00 -23.75 -2.32
C ASN A 246 19.81 -24.96 -1.39
N ALA A 247 19.75 -24.74 -0.08
CA ALA A 247 19.46 -25.80 0.89
C ALA A 247 18.03 -26.37 0.75
N ILE A 248 17.05 -25.53 0.38
CA ILE A 248 15.66 -25.96 0.10
C ILE A 248 15.56 -26.67 -1.25
N THR A 249 16.29 -26.21 -2.27
CA THR A 249 16.28 -26.78 -3.63
C THR A 249 16.88 -28.20 -3.67
N ALA A 250 17.69 -28.56 -2.67
CA ALA A 250 18.17 -29.94 -2.47
C ALA A 250 17.04 -30.92 -2.06
N GLY A 251 15.89 -30.42 -1.62
CA GLY A 251 14.66 -31.20 -1.49
C GLY A 251 13.83 -31.08 -2.77
N GLU A 252 13.46 -32.22 -3.37
CA GLU A 252 12.55 -32.23 -4.54
C GLU A 252 11.21 -31.56 -4.18
N ILE A 253 10.92 -30.41 -4.81
CA ILE A 253 9.61 -29.76 -4.74
C ILE A 253 8.57 -30.75 -5.30
N GLY A 254 7.72 -31.30 -4.43
CA GLY A 254 6.57 -32.11 -4.81
C GLY A 254 6.51 -33.53 -4.26
N LYS A 255 7.53 -34.05 -3.56
CA LYS A 255 7.39 -35.31 -2.82
C LYS A 255 7.08 -35.06 -1.34
N ILE A 256 5.80 -35.11 -0.99
CA ILE A 256 5.41 -35.38 0.40
C ILE A 256 5.60 -36.89 0.61
N THR A 257 6.75 -37.27 1.15
CA THR A 257 7.00 -38.65 1.59
C THR A 257 6.29 -38.88 2.92
N THR A 258 5.47 -39.94 3.01
CA THR A 258 4.67 -40.27 4.18
C THR A 258 5.48 -40.85 5.35
N ASN A 259 6.78 -41.09 5.18
CA ASN A 259 7.54 -41.98 6.07
C ASN A 259 8.74 -41.35 6.79
N GLU A 260 8.98 -40.04 6.65
CA GLU A 260 9.97 -39.34 7.48
C GLU A 260 9.36 -38.03 7.96
N GLY A 261 9.48 -37.75 9.27
CA GLY A 261 8.83 -36.63 9.94
C GLY A 261 8.99 -35.33 9.14
N LYS A 262 7.86 -34.67 8.88
CA LYS A 262 7.77 -33.42 8.11
C LYS A 262 8.92 -32.48 8.52
N PRO A 263 9.79 -32.04 7.60
CA PRO A 263 10.78 -31.04 7.93
C PRO A 263 10.05 -29.70 8.10
N LEU A 264 9.66 -29.40 9.34
CA LEU A 264 9.28 -28.06 9.76
C LEU A 264 10.56 -27.21 9.78
N TYR A 265 10.84 -26.50 8.69
CA TYR A 265 11.90 -25.51 8.68
C TYR A 265 11.43 -24.27 9.46
N LYS A 266 11.74 -24.24 10.76
CA LYS A 266 11.57 -23.04 11.59
C LYS A 266 12.70 -22.07 11.28
N ILE A 267 12.42 -21.01 10.52
CA ILE A 267 13.34 -19.87 10.41
C ILE A 267 13.27 -19.11 11.74
N VAL A 268 14.20 -19.40 12.64
CA VAL A 268 14.45 -18.57 13.82
C VAL A 268 15.40 -17.46 13.39
N GLY A 269 14.83 -16.36 12.89
CA GLY A 269 15.57 -15.13 12.69
C GLY A 269 15.47 -14.24 13.92
N GLU A 270 16.59 -13.67 14.35
CA GLU A 270 16.58 -12.57 15.31
C GLU A 270 16.46 -11.27 14.51
N PHE A 271 15.50 -10.40 14.86
CA PHE A 271 15.48 -9.04 14.33
C PHE A 271 16.70 -8.29 14.89
N GLN A 272 17.83 -8.36 14.19
CA GLN A 272 18.92 -7.43 14.46
C GLN A 272 18.47 -6.04 13.99
N ASN A 273 18.12 -5.19 14.95
CA ASN A 273 18.10 -3.75 14.74
C ASN A 273 19.53 -3.33 14.38
N ASN A 274 19.90 -3.42 13.10
CA ASN A 274 21.07 -2.71 12.58
C ASN A 274 20.75 -1.21 12.51
N ARG A 275 20.40 -0.63 13.66
CA ARG A 275 20.50 0.82 13.85
C ARG A 275 22.00 1.09 13.95
N ASP A 276 22.51 1.96 13.08
CA ASP A 276 23.86 2.48 13.23
C ASP A 276 24.01 3.02 14.65
N HIS A 277 24.87 2.36 15.43
CA HIS A 277 25.03 2.66 16.85
C HIS A 277 26.36 3.38 17.07
N ILE A 278 26.30 4.51 17.77
CA ILE A 278 27.47 5.28 18.16
C ILE A 278 27.67 5.11 19.65
N ILE A 279 28.87 4.72 20.08
CA ILE A 279 29.26 4.70 21.49
C ILE A 279 29.56 6.12 21.99
N LEU A 280 29.36 6.38 23.29
CA LEU A 280 29.53 7.71 23.89
C LEU A 280 30.89 8.37 23.55
N SER A 281 31.98 7.61 23.48
CA SER A 281 33.30 8.15 23.15
C SER A 281 33.40 8.67 21.71
N ASN A 282 32.74 8.00 20.76
CA ASN A 282 32.68 8.43 19.37
C ASN A 282 31.65 9.56 19.17
N LEU A 283 30.53 9.52 19.91
CA LEU A 283 29.57 10.63 19.96
C LEU A 283 30.25 11.92 20.46
N ALA A 284 31.01 11.83 21.56
CA ALA A 284 31.73 12.95 22.12
C ALA A 284 32.73 13.54 21.12
N LYS A 285 33.50 12.70 20.41
CA LYS A 285 34.41 13.15 19.34
C LYS A 285 33.66 13.85 18.20
N ALA A 286 32.55 13.28 17.74
CA ALA A 286 31.76 13.83 16.65
C ALA A 286 31.11 15.18 17.02
N VAL A 287 30.55 15.29 18.22
CA VAL A 287 29.99 16.53 18.76
C VAL A 287 31.08 17.57 18.97
N GLN A 288 32.23 17.19 19.55
CA GLN A 288 33.37 18.08 19.66
C GLN A 288 33.77 18.63 18.29
N ASN A 289 33.94 17.79 17.26
CA ASN A 289 34.37 18.26 15.94
C ASN A 289 33.43 19.29 15.30
N LYS A 290 32.12 19.22 15.60
CA LYS A 290 31.10 20.11 15.01
C LYS A 290 30.72 21.31 15.89
N ALA A 291 30.94 21.23 17.20
CA ALA A 291 30.63 22.32 18.13
C ALA A 291 31.68 23.43 18.07
N ILE A 292 31.21 24.67 18.18
CA ILE A 292 32.04 25.89 18.26
C ILE A 292 32.77 25.94 19.61
N TYR A 293 32.15 25.38 20.65
CA TYR A 293 32.65 25.38 22.02
C TYR A 293 33.38 24.09 22.38
N LYS A 294 34.35 24.18 23.30
CA LYS A 294 35.03 23.04 23.93
C LYS A 294 34.05 22.37 24.89
N ILE A 295 33.82 21.07 24.70
CA ILE A 295 32.97 20.27 25.58
C ILE A 295 33.65 18.95 25.95
N THR A 296 33.50 18.55 27.20
CA THR A 296 33.99 17.27 27.73
C THR A 296 32.89 16.21 27.72
N THR A 297 33.25 14.93 27.79
CA THR A 297 32.27 13.83 27.89
C THR A 297 31.37 13.95 29.13
N ALA A 298 31.90 14.45 30.26
CA ALA A 298 31.12 14.68 31.48
C ALA A 298 30.04 15.77 31.26
N GLN A 299 30.40 16.87 30.63
CA GLN A 299 29.44 17.92 30.27
C GLN A 299 28.41 17.43 29.26
N LEU A 300 28.80 16.54 28.34
CA LEU A 300 27.85 15.93 27.40
C LEU A 300 26.78 15.10 28.14
N LYS A 301 27.15 14.36 29.19
CA LYS A 301 26.17 13.63 30.01
C LYS A 301 25.21 14.55 30.76
N ILE A 302 25.69 15.69 31.26
CA ILE A 302 24.85 16.72 31.89
C ILE A 302 23.82 17.24 30.88
N LEU A 303 24.24 17.52 29.65
CA LEU A 303 23.34 17.95 28.57
C LEU A 303 22.30 16.87 28.22
N ILE A 304 22.72 15.61 28.10
CA ILE A 304 21.81 14.47 27.84
C ILE A 304 20.74 14.35 28.94
N ALA A 305 21.12 14.54 30.20
CA ALA A 305 20.17 14.55 31.32
C ALA A 305 19.23 15.77 31.27
N HIS A 306 19.75 16.95 30.94
CA HIS A 306 18.94 18.16 30.80
C HIS A 306 17.90 18.04 29.66
N LEU A 307 18.26 17.39 28.55
CA LEU A 307 17.35 17.08 27.44
C LEU A 307 16.34 15.97 27.76
N LYS A 308 16.36 15.42 28.98
CA LYS A 308 15.50 14.31 29.45
C LYS A 308 15.68 13.01 28.68
N TRP A 309 16.83 12.84 28.03
CA TRP A 309 17.20 11.61 27.33
C TRP A 309 17.70 10.55 28.32
N ALA A 310 18.37 10.99 29.39
CA ALA A 310 18.72 10.19 30.55
C ALA A 310 18.11 10.80 31.82
N ASN A 311 17.79 9.97 32.81
CA ASN A 311 17.19 10.41 34.07
C ASN A 311 18.21 11.05 35.03
N SER A 312 19.50 10.81 34.81
CA SER A 312 20.60 11.37 35.61
C SER A 312 21.80 11.67 34.71
N SER A 313 22.60 12.67 35.07
CA SER A 313 23.88 12.99 34.41
C SER A 313 24.99 11.99 34.73
N GLU A 314 24.78 11.12 35.73
CA GLU A 314 25.73 10.08 36.15
C GLU A 314 25.40 8.69 35.61
N PHE A 315 24.50 8.59 34.62
CA PHE A 315 24.10 7.30 34.04
C PHE A 315 25.33 6.48 33.58
N LYS A 316 25.31 5.18 33.89
CA LYS A 316 26.34 4.24 33.43
C LYS A 316 26.15 3.98 31.93
N VAL A 317 27.26 3.88 31.21
CA VAL A 317 27.23 3.60 29.77
C VAL A 317 27.34 2.11 29.52
N ASP A 318 28.21 1.45 30.27
CA ASP A 318 28.34 0.00 30.31
C ASP A 318 27.50 -0.51 31.48
N ASP A 319 26.63 -1.48 31.20
CA ASP A 319 25.64 -2.04 32.11
C ASP A 319 24.76 -0.99 32.82
N PRO A 320 24.03 -0.15 32.05
CA PRO A 320 23.05 0.78 32.59
C PRO A 320 21.88 0.08 33.29
N ASP A 321 21.33 0.72 34.32
CA ASP A 321 20.03 0.33 34.87
C ASP A 321 18.93 0.52 33.81
N GLU A 322 17.96 -0.39 33.73
CA GLU A 322 16.90 -0.36 32.69
C GLU A 322 16.12 0.96 32.65
N ASN A 323 15.99 1.63 33.80
CA ASN A 323 15.30 2.90 33.96
C ASN A 323 16.21 4.13 33.88
N SER A 324 17.46 3.98 33.46
CA SER A 324 18.40 5.12 33.39
C SER A 324 18.18 5.99 32.14
N ILE A 325 17.63 5.42 31.07
CA ILE A 325 17.38 6.08 29.78
C ILE A 325 15.88 6.20 29.53
N ASN A 326 15.44 7.36 29.04
CA ASN A 326 14.04 7.60 28.73
C ASN A 326 13.67 7.02 27.36
N GLN A 327 12.70 6.10 27.34
CA GLN A 327 12.27 5.40 26.13
C GLN A 327 11.54 6.29 25.12
N ASP A 328 11.03 7.45 25.52
CA ASP A 328 10.38 8.41 24.62
C ASP A 328 11.38 9.03 23.63
N PHE A 329 12.68 8.93 23.90
CA PHE A 329 13.76 9.47 23.07
C PHE A 329 14.59 8.38 22.38
N LYS A 330 13.98 7.22 22.12
CA LYS A 330 14.60 6.08 21.40
C LYS A 330 15.18 6.39 20.02
N GLN A 331 14.82 7.52 19.42
CA GLN A 331 15.44 8.01 18.18
C GLN A 331 16.86 8.57 18.39
N PHE A 332 17.23 8.96 19.61
CA PHE A 332 18.52 9.56 19.95
C PHE A 332 19.40 8.65 20.83
N ILE A 333 18.80 7.93 21.77
CA ILE A 333 19.50 7.12 22.76
C ILE A 333 18.73 5.84 23.09
N TRP A 334 19.41 4.72 23.28
CA TRP A 334 18.81 3.47 23.75
C TRP A 334 19.81 2.59 24.49
N ILE A 335 19.30 1.57 25.18
CA ILE A 335 20.08 0.49 25.80
C ILE A 335 19.97 -0.74 24.90
N GLU A 336 21.09 -1.37 24.59
CA GLU A 336 21.14 -2.60 23.79
C GLU A 336 21.98 -3.67 24.49
N THR A 337 21.51 -4.91 24.46
CA THR A 337 22.22 -6.05 25.04
C THR A 337 23.32 -6.50 24.08
N THR A 338 24.57 -6.34 24.50
CA THR A 338 25.76 -6.66 23.69
C THR A 338 26.07 -8.15 23.60
N ASP A 339 25.63 -8.94 24.57
CA ASP A 339 25.80 -10.40 24.59
C ASP A 339 24.68 -11.03 25.44
N SER A 340 23.91 -11.92 24.82
CA SER A 340 22.74 -12.57 25.41
C SER A 340 23.12 -13.60 26.49
N PHE A 341 24.34 -14.15 26.46
CA PHE A 341 24.83 -15.08 27.49
C PHE A 341 25.37 -14.36 28.73
N SER A 342 26.07 -13.23 28.56
CA SER A 342 26.58 -12.45 29.69
C SER A 342 25.61 -11.41 30.24
N LYS A 343 24.45 -11.20 29.59
CA LYS A 343 23.43 -10.18 29.92
C LYS A 343 23.99 -8.75 29.99
N LYS A 344 25.15 -8.49 29.40
CA LYS A 344 25.78 -7.17 29.43
C LYS A 344 25.07 -6.23 28.46
N SER A 345 24.58 -5.12 28.99
CA SER A 345 23.93 -4.08 28.20
C SER A 345 24.84 -2.85 28.05
N LYS A 346 24.61 -2.04 27.03
CA LYS A 346 25.36 -0.81 26.79
C LYS A 346 24.45 0.28 26.22
N VAL A 347 24.73 1.53 26.57
CA VAL A 347 24.05 2.70 26.01
C VAL A 347 24.64 3.06 24.65
N TYR A 348 23.76 3.15 23.66
CA TYR A 348 24.08 3.56 22.30
C TYR A 348 23.30 4.81 21.88
N PHE A 349 23.84 5.49 20.87
CA PHE A 349 23.33 6.75 20.37
C PHE A 349 23.18 6.70 18.85
N SER A 350 22.21 7.45 18.32
CA SER A 350 22.06 7.62 16.88
C SER A 350 22.95 8.74 16.34
N SER A 351 23.12 8.78 15.03
CA SER A 351 23.79 9.89 14.34
C SER A 351 23.00 11.21 14.46
N GLU A 352 21.67 11.13 14.56
CA GLU A 352 20.77 12.28 14.74
C GLU A 352 21.01 13.01 16.06
N ALA A 353 21.38 12.28 17.11
CA ALA A 353 21.72 12.85 18.42
C ALA A 353 22.83 13.90 18.33
N ILE A 354 23.75 13.77 17.37
CA ILE A 354 24.86 14.73 17.18
C ILE A 354 24.33 16.13 16.86
N GLN A 355 23.32 16.23 16.00
CA GLN A 355 22.80 17.54 15.55
C GLN A 355 22.12 18.28 16.70
N GLU A 356 21.26 17.60 17.45
CA GLU A 356 20.55 18.17 18.59
C GLU A 356 21.49 18.57 19.73
N LEU A 357 22.53 17.76 20.00
CA LEU A 357 23.54 18.11 21.00
C LEU A 357 24.36 19.34 20.56
N VAL A 358 24.80 19.40 19.30
CA VAL A 358 25.57 20.56 18.78
C VAL A 358 24.74 21.85 18.80
N LYS A 359 23.45 21.77 18.48
CA LYS A 359 22.52 22.91 18.52
C LYS A 359 22.43 23.50 19.93
N SER A 360 22.27 22.66 20.94
CA SER A 360 22.22 23.08 22.34
C SER A 360 23.57 23.62 22.84
N ILE A 361 24.69 23.02 22.43
CA ILE A 361 26.04 23.48 22.81
C ILE A 361 26.40 24.82 22.18
N ASN A 362 25.97 25.08 20.95
CA ASN A 362 26.27 26.34 20.27
C ASN A 362 25.35 27.49 20.71
N ASN A 363 24.33 27.22 21.53
CA ASN A 363 23.47 28.26 22.10
C ASN A 363 24.05 28.75 23.44
N THR A 364 24.75 29.89 23.39
CA THR A 364 25.39 30.51 24.57
C THR A 364 24.39 30.80 25.70
N GLY A 365 23.13 31.11 25.38
CA GLY A 365 22.10 31.39 26.37
C GLY A 365 21.77 30.20 27.28
N LEU A 366 22.07 28.98 26.85
CA LEU A 366 21.82 27.76 27.63
C LEU A 366 23.02 27.34 28.50
N HIS A 367 24.19 27.97 28.36
CA HIS A 367 25.40 27.49 29.02
C HIS A 367 25.35 27.61 30.53
N GLN A 368 24.87 28.75 31.03
CA GLN A 368 24.77 29.00 32.46
C GLN A 368 23.72 28.09 33.11
N GLU A 369 22.61 27.85 32.42
CA GLU A 369 21.54 26.95 32.86
C GLU A 369 21.98 25.50 32.91
N ILE A 370 22.67 25.02 31.87
CA ILE A 370 22.99 23.60 31.71
C ILE A 370 24.31 23.22 32.40
N PHE A 371 25.35 24.06 32.31
CA PHE A 371 26.70 23.73 32.77
C PHE A 371 27.16 24.54 33.99
N GLY A 372 26.36 25.52 34.44
CA GLY A 372 26.71 26.42 35.54
C GLY A 372 27.85 27.39 35.21
N LYS A 373 28.31 27.42 33.96
CA LYS A 373 29.38 28.29 33.45
C LYS A 373 29.33 28.38 31.93
N GLU A 374 29.83 29.47 31.38
CA GLU A 374 30.04 29.59 29.93
C GLU A 374 31.11 28.62 29.43
N LEU A 375 30.83 27.98 28.28
CA LEU A 375 31.82 27.10 27.64
C LEU A 375 32.85 27.94 26.88
N THR A 376 34.09 27.44 26.81
CA THR A 376 35.18 28.13 26.11
C THR A 376 35.11 27.89 24.60
N ILE A 377 35.30 28.92 23.78
CA ILE A 377 35.33 28.80 22.32
C ILE A 377 36.57 28.01 21.87
N LYS A 378 36.46 27.23 20.79
CA LYS A 378 37.59 26.54 20.16
C LYS A 378 38.44 27.52 19.35
N GLU A 379 39.76 27.48 19.54
CA GLU A 379 40.70 28.18 18.67
C GLU A 379 40.72 27.52 17.29
N ILE A 380 40.38 28.28 16.24
CA ILE A 380 40.45 27.82 14.86
C ILE A 380 41.91 27.85 14.42
N GLN A 381 42.57 26.69 14.31
CA GLN A 381 43.86 26.60 13.63
C GLN A 381 43.68 26.87 12.13
N LYS A 382 43.99 28.10 11.68
CA LYS A 382 44.22 28.40 10.26
C LYS A 382 45.45 27.62 9.79
N LYS A 383 45.27 26.47 9.12
CA LYS A 383 46.29 25.95 8.20
C LYS A 383 46.29 26.84 6.95
N GLN A 384 47.05 27.93 7.00
CA GLN A 384 47.55 28.57 5.78
C GLN A 384 48.50 27.57 5.11
N LYS A 385 48.06 26.96 4.02
CA LYS A 385 48.94 26.29 3.08
C LYS A 385 49.53 27.41 2.23
N THR A 386 50.74 27.86 2.60
CA THR A 386 51.51 28.83 1.82
C THR A 386 51.82 28.20 0.47
N GLU A 387 51.16 28.66 -0.58
CA GLU A 387 51.60 28.46 -1.95
C GLU A 387 52.91 29.24 -2.11
N ASN A 388 54.04 28.54 -2.12
CA ASN A 388 55.29 29.09 -2.62
C ASN A 388 55.15 29.25 -4.14
N LEU A 389 54.68 30.42 -4.56
CA LEU A 389 55.04 31.01 -5.84
C LEU A 389 56.53 31.34 -5.79
N HIS A 390 57.36 30.48 -6.38
CA HIS A 390 58.65 30.93 -6.92
C HIS A 390 58.44 31.27 -8.39
N ILE A 391 58.44 32.56 -8.69
CA ILE A 391 58.76 33.12 -10.00
C ILE A 391 60.16 33.73 -9.87
N ALA A 392 61.11 33.13 -10.58
CA ALA A 392 62.17 33.79 -11.34
C ALA A 392 62.92 32.71 -12.14
#